data_AF-A0A7X7WD96-F1
#
_entry.id   AF-A0A7X7WD96-F1
#
_cell.length_a   1.000
_cell.length_b   1.000
_cell.length_c   1.000
_cell.angle_alpha   90.00
_cell.angle_beta   90.00
_cell.angle_gamma   90.00
#
_symmetry.space_group_name_H-M   'P 1'
#
loop_
_entity.id
_entity.type
_entity.pdbx_description
1 polymer ?
#
loop_
_entity_poly.entity_id
_entity_poly.type
_entity_poly.pdbx_seq_one_letter_code
_entity_poly.pdbx_strand_id
1 'polypeptide(L)' 'MEEKRFAFGKNWLSFLDTMDEERINTAVNSLKEMLEMEDLKEKTFLDIGCGSGLFSLA' A
#
# COMPACT_ATOMS: atom_id res chain seq x y z
N MET A 1 -7.59 -33.26 7.52
CA MET A 1 -6.93 -32.09 8.13
C MET A 1 -7.09 -30.95 7.15
N GLU A 2 -7.87 -29.94 7.50
CA GLU A 2 -8.04 -28.77 6.63
C GLU A 2 -6.74 -27.97 6.66
N GLU A 3 -6.12 -27.80 5.50
CA GLU A 3 -4.89 -27.01 5.37
C GLU A 3 -5.24 -25.55 5.68
N LYS A 4 -4.68 -24.99 6.76
CA LYS A 4 -4.83 -23.57 7.16
C LYS A 4 -4.10 -22.64 6.18
N ARG A 5 -4.48 -22.64 4.90
CA ARG A 5 -3.93 -21.70 3.92
C ARG A 5 -4.41 -20.30 4.27
N PHE A 6 -3.50 -19.35 4.23
CA PHE A 6 -3.85 -17.94 4.36
C PHE A 6 -4.76 -17.55 3.19
N ALA A 7 -5.96 -17.06 3.49
CA ALA A 7 -6.96 -16.69 2.50
C ALA A 7 -6.64 -15.34 1.87
N PHE A 8 -5.48 -15.23 1.20
CA PHE A 8 -4.96 -13.97 0.65
C PHE A 8 -6.01 -13.22 -0.17
N GLY A 9 -6.66 -13.90 -1.13
CA GLY A 9 -7.66 -13.25 -2.00
C GLY A 9 -8.86 -12.70 -1.22
N LYS A 10 -9.37 -13.42 -0.21
CA LYS A 10 -10.48 -12.95 0.63
C LYS A 10 -10.08 -11.73 1.46
N ASN A 11 -8.88 -11.78 2.07
CA ASN A 11 -8.37 -10.68 2.87
C ASN A 11 -8.06 -9.45 2.01
N TRP A 12 -7.54 -9.65 0.80
CA TRP A 12 -7.26 -8.58 -0.16
C TRP A 12 -8.55 -7.90 -0.64
N LEU A 13 -9.59 -8.67 -1.00
CA LEU A 13 -10.89 -8.10 -1.33
C LEU A 13 -11.48 -7.28 -0.17
N SER A 14 -11.43 -7.82 1.06
CA SER A 14 -11.89 -7.08 2.24
C SER A 14 -11.06 -5.82 2.52
N PHE A 15 -9.78 -5.81 2.16
CA PHE A 15 -8.94 -4.61 2.27
C PHE A 15 -9.37 -3.54 1.27
N LEU A 16 -9.71 -3.93 0.03
CA LEU A 16 -10.18 -2.99 -1.01
C LEU A 16 -11.46 -2.25 -0.59
N ASP A 17 -12.36 -2.91 0.15
CA ASP A 17 -13.57 -2.27 0.68
C ASP A 17 -13.27 -1.09 1.63
N THR A 18 -12.05 -1.04 2.19
CA THR A 18 -11.60 0.04 3.06
C THR A 18 -10.73 1.06 2.35
N MET A 19 -10.48 0.90 1.05
CA MET A 19 -9.56 1.77 0.32
C MET A 19 -10.23 3.07 -0.13
N ASP A 20 -9.65 4.19 0.28
CA ASP A 20 -10.09 5.54 -0.04
C ASP A 20 -8.89 6.48 -0.23
N GLU A 21 -9.19 7.69 -0.69
CA GLU A 21 -8.20 8.75 -0.91
C GLU A 21 -7.46 9.14 0.37
N GLU A 22 -8.10 9.08 1.54
CA GLU A 22 -7.47 9.44 2.81
C GLU A 22 -6.32 8.48 3.14
N ARG A 23 -6.54 7.17 2.96
CA ARG A 23 -5.50 6.15 3.17
C ARG A 23 -4.38 6.24 2.15
N ILE A 24 -4.69 6.52 0.88
CA ILE A 24 -3.67 6.73 -0.16
C ILE A 24 -2.81 7.95 0.19
N ASN A 25 -3.43 9.08 0.52
CA ASN A 25 -2.70 10.29 0.93
C ASN A 25 -1.86 10.07 2.19
N THR A 26 -2.34 9.27 3.14
CA THR A 26 -1.55 8.88 4.32
C THR A 26 -0.30 8.09 3.93
N ALA A 27 -0.39 7.17 2.98
CA ALA A 27 0.76 6.43 2.48
C ALA A 27 1.75 7.32 1.70
N VAL A 28 1.27 8.25 0.89
CA VAL A 28 2.09 9.26 0.21
C VAL A 28 2.83 10.12 1.23
N ASN A 29 2.14 10.62 2.25
CA ASN A 29 2.74 11.48 3.26
C ASN A 29 3.78 10.75 4.11
N SER A 30 3.53 9.49 4.47
CA SER A 30 4.53 8.71 5.22
C SER A 30 5.80 8.43 4.40
N LEU A 31 5.68 8.24 3.07
CA LEU A 31 6.85 8.17 2.18
C LEU A 31 7.62 9.49 2.14
N LYS A 32 6.92 10.61 2.00
CA LYS A 32 7.52 11.95 2.03
C LYS A 32 8.26 12.23 3.34
N GLU A 33 7.64 11.92 4.47
CA GLU A 33 8.23 12.06 5.80
C GLU A 33 9.47 11.17 5.96
N MET A 34 9.37 9.88 5.60
CA MET A 34 10.47 8.93 5.70
C MET A 34 11.67 9.31 4.84
N LEU A 35 11.41 9.90 3.65
CA LEU A 35 12.45 10.32 2.71
C LEU A 35 12.93 11.76 2.96
N GLU A 36 12.32 12.48 3.90
CA GLU A 36 12.57 13.89 4.18
C GLU A 36 12.40 14.78 2.92
N MET A 37 11.29 14.59 2.21
CA MET A 37 10.99 15.26 0.94
C MET A 37 9.62 15.94 0.94
N GLU A 38 9.53 17.10 0.29
CA GLU A 38 8.27 17.85 0.15
C GLU A 38 7.30 17.19 -0.86
N ASP A 39 7.83 16.60 -1.92
CA ASP A 39 7.06 15.90 -2.95
C ASP A 39 7.80 14.71 -3.59
N LEU A 40 7.04 13.84 -4.26
CA LEU A 40 7.54 12.66 -4.97
C LEU A 40 7.57 12.85 -6.50
N LYS A 41 7.42 14.08 -6.99
CA LYS A 41 7.32 14.33 -8.45
C LYS A 41 8.63 13.99 -9.14
N GLU A 42 8.52 13.41 -10.33
CA GLU A 42 9.65 12.98 -11.16
C GLU A 42 10.58 11.97 -10.46
N LYS A 43 10.11 11.32 -9.38
CA LYS A 43 10.81 10.22 -8.72
C LYS A 43 10.29 8.90 -9.23
N THR A 44 11.19 7.93 -9.23
CA THR A 44 10.88 6.53 -9.53
C THR A 44 11.31 5.70 -8.33
N PHE A 45 10.43 4.85 -7.81
CA PHE A 45 10.73 3.96 -6.71
C PHE A 45 10.27 2.53 -7.02
N LEU A 46 10.76 1.59 -6.21
CA LEU A 46 10.45 0.17 -6.32
C LEU A 46 9.84 -0.32 -5.00
N ASP A 47 8.61 -0.84 -5.05
CA ASP A 47 7.88 -1.38 -3.91
C ASP A 47 8.02 -2.93 -3.87
N ILE A 48 9.06 -3.41 -3.17
CA ILE A 48 9.33 -4.86 -3.05
C ILE A 48 8.48 -5.45 -1.92
N GLY A 49 7.67 -6.46 -2.25
CA GLY A 49 6.79 -7.09 -1.28
C GLY A 49 5.52 -6.27 -1.02
N CYS A 50 5.03 -5.56 -2.04
CA CYS A 50 3.96 -4.56 -1.95
C CYS A 50 2.64 -5.05 -1.33
N GLY A 51 2.39 -6.35 -1.27
CA GLY A 51 1.24 -6.93 -0.56
C GLY A 51 -0.10 -6.40 -1.06
N SER A 52 -0.68 -5.43 -0.35
CA SER A 52 -1.91 -4.74 -0.74
C SER A 52 -1.73 -3.78 -1.93
N GLY A 53 -0.50 -3.37 -2.24
CA GLY A 53 -0.18 -2.40 -3.29
C GLY A 53 -0.40 -0.94 -2.90
N LEU A 54 -0.70 -0.64 -1.64
CA LEU A 54 -1.04 0.73 -1.19
C LEU A 54 0.06 1.75 -1.52
N PHE A 55 1.32 1.42 -1.25
CA PHE A 55 2.44 2.33 -1.54
C PHE A 55 2.78 2.41 -3.03
N SER A 56 2.28 1.48 -3.85
CA SER A 56 2.41 1.56 -5.30
C SER A 56 1.41 2.55 -5.94
N LEU A 57 0.42 3.04 -5.18
CA LEU A 57 -0.51 4.10 -5.60
C LEU A 57 -0.01 5.51 -5.25
N ALA A 58 1.12 5.61 -4.55
CA ALA A 58 1.69 6.87 -4.06
C ALA A 58 2.58 7.59 -5.10
#